data_AF-A0A7W0L6Z5-F1
#
_entry.id   AF-A0A7W0L6Z5-F1
#
_cell.length_a   1.000
_cell.length_b   1.000
_cell.length_c   1.000
_cell.angle_alpha   90.00
_cell.angle_beta   90.00
_cell.angle_gamma   90.00
#
_symmetry.space_group_name_H-M   'P 1'
#
loop_
_entity.id
_entity.type
_entity.pdbx_description
1 polymer ?
#
loop_
_entity_poly.entity_id
_entity_poly.type
_entity_poly.pdbx_seq_one_letter_code
_entity_poly.pdbx_strand_id
1 'polypeptide(L)' 'MSVQLNHTIVNVKDKRESASFLCDILGLAAPTPYGPFLVVQV' A
#
# COMPACT_ATOMS: atom_id res chain seq x y z
N MET A 1 -22.45 -0.10 14.57
CA MET A 1 -21.09 -0.23 13.98
C MET A 1 -21.24 -0.99 12.66
N SER A 2 -20.87 -0.39 11.53
CA SER A 2 -20.85 -1.08 10.24
C SER A 2 -19.50 -1.76 10.04
N VAL A 3 -19.51 -2.93 9.40
CA VAL A 3 -18.27 -3.63 9.00
C VAL A 3 -17.58 -2.81 7.89
N GLN A 4 -16.25 -2.75 7.94
CA GLN A 4 -15.42 -2.06 6.93
C GLN A 4 -14.26 -2.96 6.51
N LEU A 5 -13.83 -2.82 5.25
CA LEU A 5 -12.57 -3.38 4.81
C LEU A 5 -11.44 -2.52 5.39
N ASN A 6 -10.62 -3.12 6.26
CA ASN A 6 -9.52 -2.41 6.90
C ASN A 6 -8.32 -2.25 5.94
N HIS A 7 -7.90 -3.33 5.30
CA HIS A 7 -6.80 -3.35 4.33
C HIS A 7 -6.85 -4.66 3.50
N THR A 8 -6.05 -4.72 2.44
CA THR A 8 -5.83 -5.93 1.63
C THR A 8 -4.35 -6.09 1.29
N ILE A 9 -3.95 -7.33 0.97
CA ILE A 9 -2.58 -7.65 0.53
C ILE A 9 -2.57 -7.71 -0.99
N VAL A 10 -1.62 -7.02 -1.61
CA VAL A 10 -1.40 -7.03 -3.06
C VAL A 10 -0.19 -7.92 -3.37
N ASN A 11 -0.38 -8.96 -4.17
CA ASN A 11 0.71 -9.82 -4.61
C ASN A 11 1.52 -9.12 -5.72
N VAL A 12 2.82 -8.98 -5.51
CA VAL A 12 3.74 -8.29 -6.42
C VAL A 12 5.12 -8.95 -6.40
N LYS A 13 5.91 -8.74 -7.45
CA LYS A 13 7.30 -9.23 -7.52
C LYS A 13 8.25 -8.40 -6.66
N ASP A 14 8.15 -7.07 -6.76
CA ASP A 14 8.89 -6.12 -5.91
C ASP A 14 7.91 -5.16 -5.22
N LYS A 15 7.88 -5.21 -3.89
CA LYS A 15 7.02 -4.35 -3.06
C LYS A 15 7.42 -2.88 -3.07
N ARG A 16 8.71 -2.56 -3.24
CA ARG A 16 9.20 -1.16 -3.26
C ARG A 16 8.77 -0.47 -4.55
N GLU A 17 9.03 -1.12 -5.68
CA GLU A 17 8.64 -0.62 -7.00
C GLU A 17 7.12 -0.44 -7.07
N SER A 18 6.37 -1.48 -6.70
CA SER A 18 4.91 -1.47 -6.83
C SER A 18 4.23 -0.47 -5.89
N ALA A 19 4.68 -0.37 -4.64
CA ALA A 19 4.10 0.59 -3.69
C ALA A 19 4.43 2.04 -4.07
N SER A 20 5.65 2.32 -4.54
CA SER A 20 6.03 3.66 -4.99
C SER A 20 5.24 4.07 -6.24
N PHE A 21 5.16 3.16 -7.23
CA PHE A 21 4.36 3.38 -8.43
C PHE A 21 2.90 3.71 -8.09
N LEU A 22 2.29 2.95 -7.17
CA LEU A 22 0.90 3.18 -6.78
C LEU A 22 0.72 4.54 -6.09
N CYS A 23 1.65 4.94 -5.21
CA CYS A 23 1.63 6.27 -4.60
C CYS A 23 1.76 7.38 -5.64
N ASP A 24 2.66 7.22 -6.61
CA ASP A 24 2.91 8.23 -7.64
C ASP A 24 1.69 8.45 -8.54
N ILE A 25 1.04 7.38 -9.02
CA ILE A 25 -0.12 7.51 -9.91
C ILE A 25 -1.37 8.03 -9.19
N LEU A 26 -1.48 7.79 -7.88
CA LEU A 26 -2.62 8.23 -7.07
C LEU A 26 -2.36 9.56 -6.33
N GLY A 27 -1.15 10.12 -6.41
CA GLY A 27 -0.76 11.34 -5.70
C GLY A 27 -0.74 11.17 -4.17
N LEU A 28 -0.41 9.97 -3.69
CA LEU A 28 -0.35 9.64 -2.26
C LEU A 28 1.04 9.92 -1.68
N ALA A 29 1.12 9.98 -0.35
CA ALA A 29 2.40 10.03 0.36
C ALA A 29 3.23 8.75 0.13
N ALA A 30 4.54 8.84 0.32
CA ALA A 30 5.44 7.70 0.17
C ALA A 30 5.04 6.52 1.06
N PRO A 31 5.19 5.26 0.57
CA PRO A 31 4.78 4.09 1.32
C PRO A 31 5.62 3.89 2.57
N THR A 32 5.01 3.39 3.65
CA THR A 32 5.66 3.20 4.95
C THR A 32 5.86 1.72 5.29
N PRO A 33 6.99 1.32 5.90
CA PRO A 33 7.21 -0.07 6.26
C PRO A 33 6.35 -0.52 7.45
N TYR A 34 5.73 -1.69 7.32
CA TYR A 34 5.05 -2.39 8.41
C TYR A 34 5.29 -3.89 8.31
N GLY A 35 6.21 -4.41 9.15
CA GLY A 35 6.63 -5.80 9.09
C GLY A 35 7.12 -6.19 7.68
N PRO A 36 6.54 -7.23 7.04
CA PRO A 36 6.94 -7.62 5.68
C PRO A 36 6.35 -6.71 4.59
N PHE A 37 5.45 -5.80 4.91
CA PHE A 37 4.70 -4.99 3.94
C PHE A 37 5.25 -3.57 3.79
N LEU A 38 4.97 -2.98 2.63
CA LEU A 38 5.01 -1.53 2.41
C LEU A 38 3.56 -1.06 2.29
N VAL A 39 3.15 -0.25 3.25
CA VAL A 39 1.77 0.24 3.39
C VAL A 39 1.60 1.47 2.52
N VAL A 40 0.63 1.40 1.61
CA VAL A 40 0.09 2.55 0.87
C VAL A 40 -1.19 2.95 1.58
N GLN A 41 -1.19 4.15 2.16
CA GLN A 41 -2.38 4.70 2.80
C GLN A 41 -3.19 5.47 1.77
N VAL A 42 -4.44 5.03 1.58
CA VAL A 42 -5.45 5.68 0.74
C VAL A 42 -6.51 6.35 1.61
#